data_AF-A0A2G6MVE3-F1
#
_entry.id   AF-A0A2G6MVE3-F1
#
_cell.length_a   1.000
_cell.length_b   1.000
_cell.length_c   1.000
_cell.angle_alpha   90.00
_cell.angle_beta   90.00
_cell.angle_gamma   90.00
#
_symmetry.space_group_name_H-M   'P 1'
#
loop_
_entity.id
_entity.type
_entity.pdbx_description
1 polymer ?
#
loop_
_entity_poly.entity_id
_entity_poly.type
_entity_poly.pdbx_seq_one_letter_code
_entity_poly.pdbx_strand_id
1 'polypeptide(L)'
;MSDTKPNDELNTAKAFSSTDKNPTNIMPEKLNLNSKLQFECHPGVSCFTACCHNIKIILTPYDILTLSKRLDMEPNEVVTEYTEPTYLEKTDMPGVQLKLVGEKRACPFVTPAGCTVYTDRPSACRYYPIGMADFHEGGTDDAKEEKFFFIVKEPHCKGHEEPKKWTIGEWRADQGVDVRDEMNKEWLRLVMRRKSFGHQATLSEAAKRMFFMASTDLHTFRRFIFESSFLDTYEVDEQTLEKIKEDDIELMHFSFKYLANTLFGAEGMTIKQDKLQSKIEEIKARQEKSLLEAEKEYEELKAERDRMRAEREAADNQ
;
A
#
# COMPACT_ATOMS: atom_id res chain seq x y z
N MET A 1 -56.67 24.62 -37.30
CA MET A 1 -57.21 23.26 -37.34
C MET A 1 -56.06 22.31 -37.63
N SER A 2 -55.90 21.33 -36.73
CA SER A 2 -55.20 20.05 -36.85
C SER A 2 -53.74 20.07 -37.34
N ASP A 3 -52.77 19.81 -36.46
CA ASP A 3 -52.29 18.46 -36.07
C ASP A 3 -51.32 17.94 -37.15
N THR A 4 -50.10 17.49 -36.90
CA THR A 4 -49.60 16.71 -35.76
C THR A 4 -48.07 16.76 -35.85
N LYS A 5 -47.37 17.03 -34.74
CA LYS A 5 -45.92 16.73 -34.64
C LYS A 5 -45.75 15.23 -34.43
N PRO A 6 -44.84 14.52 -35.13
CA PRO A 6 -44.53 13.15 -34.77
C PRO A 6 -43.60 13.11 -33.55
N ASN A 7 -44.15 12.47 -32.52
CA ASN A 7 -43.57 11.85 -31.33
C ASN A 7 -42.05 11.92 -31.12
N ASP A 8 -41.74 12.56 -30.00
CA ASP A 8 -40.58 12.36 -29.15
C ASP A 8 -40.72 10.99 -28.46
N GLU A 9 -40.23 9.92 -29.10
CA GLU A 9 -39.86 8.69 -28.38
C GLU A 9 -38.36 8.70 -28.20
N LEU A 10 -37.97 9.24 -27.05
CA LEU A 10 -36.65 9.20 -26.44
C LEU A 10 -36.10 7.77 -26.53
N ASN A 11 -35.22 7.55 -27.50
CA ASN A 11 -34.57 6.28 -27.78
C ASN A 11 -33.56 5.98 -26.66
N THR A 12 -34.09 5.47 -25.54
CA THR A 12 -33.38 5.06 -24.31
C THR A 12 -32.37 3.92 -24.53
N ALA A 13 -32.30 3.38 -25.76
CA ALA A 13 -31.35 2.34 -26.14
C ALA A 13 -29.95 2.84 -26.54
N LYS A 14 -29.70 4.16 -26.61
CA LYS A 14 -28.38 4.72 -27.00
C LYS A 14 -27.54 5.32 -25.87
N ALA A 15 -28.03 5.32 -24.63
CA ALA A 15 -27.30 5.83 -23.46
C ALA A 15 -26.39 4.80 -22.76
N PHE A 16 -26.45 3.53 -23.16
CA PHE A 16 -25.64 2.45 -22.57
C PHE A 16 -24.47 1.98 -23.44
N SER A 17 -24.17 2.67 -24.55
CA SER A 17 -23.13 2.26 -25.50
C SER A 17 -21.76 2.91 -25.27
N SER A 18 -21.48 3.48 -24.09
CA SER A 18 -20.20 4.17 -23.86
C SER A 18 -19.65 3.95 -22.46
N THR A 19 -19.38 2.70 -22.10
CA THR A 19 -18.36 2.37 -21.07
C THR A 19 -17.62 1.06 -21.39
N ASP A 20 -17.33 0.79 -22.66
CA ASP A 20 -16.33 -0.23 -23.03
C ASP A 20 -14.91 0.29 -22.77
N LYS A 21 -14.55 0.35 -21.50
CA LYS A 21 -13.16 0.35 -21.02
C LYS A 21 -13.11 -0.42 -19.72
N ASN A 22 -13.32 -1.73 -19.79
CA ASN A 22 -12.85 -2.63 -18.74
C ASN A 22 -11.51 -3.22 -19.21
N PRO A 23 -10.36 -2.55 -19.01
CA PRO A 23 -9.04 -3.05 -19.44
C PRO A 23 -8.53 -4.20 -18.57
N THR A 24 -9.35 -4.67 -17.63
CA THR A 24 -8.98 -5.71 -16.70
C THR A 24 -9.49 -7.00 -17.32
N ASN A 25 -8.58 -7.94 -17.62
CA ASN A 25 -8.95 -9.28 -18.08
C ASN A 25 -9.69 -10.09 -16.97
N ILE A 26 -10.40 -9.39 -16.07
CA ILE A 26 -11.13 -9.89 -14.92
C ILE A 26 -12.48 -10.39 -15.40
N MET A 27 -12.80 -11.63 -15.04
CA MET A 27 -14.10 -12.22 -15.28
C MET A 27 -15.14 -11.60 -14.34
N PRO A 28 -16.34 -11.24 -14.82
CA PRO A 28 -17.36 -10.54 -14.05
C PRO A 28 -18.14 -11.49 -13.12
N GLU A 29 -17.43 -12.29 -12.32
CA GLU A 29 -18.01 -13.27 -11.40
C GLU A 29 -17.42 -13.09 -10.01
N LYS A 30 -18.30 -12.97 -9.00
CA LYS A 30 -17.90 -12.97 -7.58
C LYS A 30 -17.73 -14.42 -7.13
N LEU A 31 -16.51 -14.81 -6.80
CA LEU A 31 -16.15 -16.18 -6.43
C LEU A 31 -15.86 -16.30 -4.93
N ASN A 32 -16.00 -17.52 -4.40
CA ASN A 32 -15.66 -17.89 -3.03
C ASN A 32 -14.65 -19.04 -3.02
N LEU A 33 -14.22 -19.48 -1.84
CA LEU A 33 -13.21 -20.52 -1.69
C LEU A 33 -13.59 -21.87 -2.35
N ASN A 34 -14.89 -22.17 -2.48
CA ASN A 34 -15.39 -23.41 -3.08
C ASN A 34 -15.62 -23.30 -4.60
N SER A 35 -15.54 -22.10 -5.18
CA SER A 35 -15.66 -21.87 -6.61
C SER A 35 -14.61 -22.64 -7.39
N LYS A 36 -14.97 -23.15 -8.56
CA LYS A 36 -14.10 -23.96 -9.41
C LYS A 36 -13.12 -23.10 -10.21
N LEU A 37 -11.89 -23.59 -10.33
CA LEU A 37 -10.83 -23.02 -11.15
C LEU A 37 -10.24 -24.14 -12.02
N GLN A 38 -10.12 -23.91 -13.32
CA GLN A 38 -9.35 -24.77 -14.22
C GLN A 38 -8.07 -24.01 -14.58
N PHE A 39 -6.94 -24.50 -14.10
CA PHE A 39 -5.67 -23.83 -14.36
C PHE A 39 -4.45 -24.71 -14.04
N GLU A 40 -3.43 -24.65 -14.88
CA GLU A 40 -2.09 -25.10 -14.53
C GLU A 40 -1.03 -24.29 -15.27
N CYS A 41 0.10 -23.99 -14.62
CA CYS A 41 1.24 -23.32 -15.24
C CYS A 41 2.50 -24.16 -15.02
N HIS A 42 3.09 -24.64 -16.10
CA HIS A 42 4.28 -25.50 -16.07
C HIS A 42 5.13 -25.26 -17.33
N PRO A 43 6.40 -25.71 -17.37
CA PRO A 43 7.28 -25.48 -18.53
C PRO A 43 6.78 -25.96 -19.89
N GLY A 44 5.77 -26.82 -19.91
CA GLY A 44 5.17 -27.37 -21.13
C GLY A 44 4.04 -26.50 -21.73
N VAL A 45 3.50 -25.53 -21.01
CA VAL A 45 2.47 -24.64 -21.56
C VAL A 45 3.11 -23.68 -22.56
N SER A 46 2.45 -23.44 -23.69
CA SER A 46 3.01 -22.60 -24.77
C SER A 46 3.27 -21.15 -24.37
N CYS A 47 2.61 -20.66 -23.31
CA CYS A 47 2.80 -19.32 -22.77
C CYS A 47 3.80 -19.26 -21.60
N PHE A 48 4.57 -20.32 -21.33
CA PHE A 48 5.46 -20.36 -20.17
C PHE A 48 6.39 -19.14 -20.14
N THR A 49 6.48 -18.47 -18.98
CA THR A 49 7.21 -17.21 -18.74
C THR A 49 6.67 -15.94 -19.41
N ALA A 50 5.63 -16.02 -20.25
CA ALA A 50 5.08 -14.84 -20.94
C ALA A 50 4.59 -13.78 -19.94
N CYS A 51 3.91 -14.19 -18.87
CA CYS A 51 3.43 -13.30 -17.81
C CYS A 51 4.54 -12.65 -16.98
N CYS A 52 5.82 -12.98 -17.16
CA CYS A 52 6.93 -12.37 -16.43
C CYS A 52 7.44 -11.07 -17.07
N HIS A 53 6.73 -10.52 -18.06
CA HIS A 53 7.12 -9.33 -18.82
C HIS A 53 6.05 -8.25 -18.69
N ASN A 54 6.47 -6.97 -18.69
CA ASN A 54 5.57 -5.81 -18.59
C ASN A 54 4.62 -5.87 -17.38
N ILE A 55 5.06 -6.48 -16.27
CA ILE A 55 4.27 -6.62 -15.06
C ILE A 55 4.52 -5.50 -14.06
N LYS A 56 3.50 -5.18 -13.27
CA LYS A 56 3.64 -4.31 -12.10
C LYS A 56 3.43 -5.13 -10.84
N ILE A 57 4.52 -5.49 -10.17
CA ILE A 57 4.51 -6.27 -8.93
C ILE A 57 4.99 -5.39 -7.80
N ILE A 58 4.07 -4.93 -6.96
CA ILE A 58 4.39 -4.29 -5.68
C ILE A 58 4.75 -5.40 -4.70
N LEU A 59 5.88 -5.25 -4.01
CA LEU A 59 6.29 -6.23 -3.00
C LEU A 59 5.69 -5.89 -1.65
N THR A 60 5.17 -6.90 -0.97
CA THR A 60 4.78 -6.81 0.44
C THR A 60 6.01 -6.96 1.35
N PRO A 61 5.94 -6.55 2.62
CA PRO A 61 7.04 -6.77 3.57
C PRO A 61 7.47 -8.24 3.65
N TYR A 62 6.52 -9.17 3.66
CA TYR A 62 6.83 -10.60 3.71
C TYR A 62 7.43 -11.14 2.39
N ASP A 63 7.07 -10.55 1.24
CA ASP A 63 7.73 -10.90 -0.03
C ASP A 63 9.21 -10.49 0.00
N ILE A 64 9.53 -9.32 0.54
CA ILE A 64 10.92 -8.84 0.67
C ILE A 64 11.72 -9.80 1.56
N LEU A 65 11.18 -10.21 2.71
CA LEU A 65 11.83 -11.18 3.59
C LEU A 65 12.04 -12.54 2.94
N THR A 66 11.02 -13.04 2.24
CA THR A 66 11.11 -14.33 1.54
C THR A 66 12.18 -14.27 0.44
N LEU A 67 12.22 -13.19 -0.33
CA LEU A 67 13.22 -13.00 -1.40
C LEU A 67 14.63 -12.83 -0.83
N SER A 68 14.79 -12.05 0.24
CA SER A 68 16.05 -11.88 0.99
C SER A 68 16.62 -13.23 1.40
N LYS A 69 15.82 -14.07 2.08
CA LYS A 69 16.23 -15.43 2.45
C LYS A 69 16.55 -16.32 1.26
N ARG A 70 15.78 -16.21 0.16
CA ARG A 70 15.99 -17.02 -1.05
C ARG A 70 17.27 -16.66 -1.79
N LEU A 71 17.64 -15.38 -1.77
CA LEU A 71 18.79 -14.84 -2.50
C LEU A 71 20.05 -14.81 -1.63
N ASP A 72 19.94 -15.10 -0.33
CA ASP A 72 21.02 -14.98 0.64
C ASP A 72 21.58 -13.55 0.69
N MET A 73 20.66 -12.58 0.77
CA MET A 73 20.94 -11.14 0.75
C MET A 73 20.19 -10.44 1.87
N GLU A 74 20.73 -9.33 2.38
CA GLU A 74 20.01 -8.51 3.35
C GLU A 74 18.79 -7.82 2.69
N PRO A 75 17.70 -7.53 3.43
CA PRO A 75 16.50 -6.90 2.87
C PRO A 75 16.77 -5.59 2.11
N ASN A 76 17.66 -4.74 2.63
CA ASN A 76 18.05 -3.48 1.99
C ASN A 76 18.78 -3.71 0.65
N GLU A 77 19.55 -4.79 0.53
CA GLU A 77 20.24 -5.14 -0.71
C GLU A 77 19.26 -5.63 -1.76
N VAL A 78 18.28 -6.46 -1.38
CA VAL A 78 17.20 -6.90 -2.28
C VAL A 78 16.40 -5.71 -2.81
N VAL A 79 16.03 -4.78 -1.91
CA VAL A 79 15.33 -3.55 -2.28
C VAL A 79 16.17 -2.72 -3.27
N THR A 80 17.45 -2.54 -2.98
CA THR A 80 18.34 -1.73 -3.84
C THR A 80 18.56 -2.36 -5.22
N GLU A 81 18.79 -3.67 -5.27
CA GLU A 81 19.17 -4.37 -6.49
C GLU A 81 17.98 -4.68 -7.40
N TYR A 82 16.85 -5.13 -6.82
CA TYR A 82 15.75 -5.72 -7.59
C TYR A 82 14.48 -4.89 -7.63
N THR A 83 14.44 -3.73 -6.98
CA THR A 83 13.22 -2.92 -6.88
C THR A 83 13.42 -1.47 -7.31
N GLU A 84 12.31 -0.77 -7.52
CA GLU A 84 12.26 0.68 -7.71
C GLU A 84 11.14 1.29 -6.84
N PRO A 85 11.29 2.53 -6.36
CA PRO A 85 10.29 3.19 -5.53
C PRO A 85 8.95 3.35 -6.26
N THR A 86 7.85 3.18 -5.53
CA THR A 86 6.49 3.37 -6.03
C THR A 86 5.59 3.86 -4.91
N TYR A 87 4.35 4.21 -5.24
CA TYR A 87 3.31 4.46 -4.25
C TYR A 87 2.30 3.31 -4.28
N LEU A 88 1.86 2.89 -3.08
CA LEU A 88 0.84 1.86 -2.93
C LEU A 88 -0.49 2.40 -3.46
N GLU A 89 -1.20 1.57 -4.25
CA GLU A 89 -2.28 2.01 -5.14
C GLU A 89 -3.33 2.92 -4.45
N LYS A 90 -3.47 4.14 -4.98
CA LYS A 90 -4.40 5.19 -4.50
C LYS A 90 -4.12 5.66 -3.08
N THR A 91 -2.86 5.59 -2.65
CA THR A 91 -2.37 6.18 -1.40
C THR A 91 -1.09 6.98 -1.66
N ASP A 92 -0.68 7.77 -0.68
CA ASP A 92 0.64 8.43 -0.65
C ASP A 92 1.65 7.65 0.21
N MET A 93 1.36 6.37 0.50
CA MET A 93 2.28 5.48 1.19
C MET A 93 3.35 4.98 0.22
N PRO A 94 4.63 5.23 0.51
CA PRO A 94 5.71 4.74 -0.33
C PRO A 94 5.88 3.23 -0.15
N GLY A 95 6.20 2.55 -1.25
CA GLY A 95 6.56 1.15 -1.28
C GLY A 95 7.55 0.88 -2.39
N VAL A 96 7.73 -0.38 -2.73
CA VAL A 96 8.63 -0.80 -3.81
C VAL A 96 7.93 -1.75 -4.77
N GLN A 97 8.27 -1.64 -6.05
CA GLN A 97 7.86 -2.60 -7.07
C GLN A 97 9.08 -3.24 -7.72
N LEU A 98 8.93 -4.44 -8.27
CA LEU A 98 10.02 -5.11 -9.00
C LEU A 98 10.52 -4.23 -10.16
N LYS A 99 11.84 -4.04 -10.20
CA LYS A 99 12.54 -3.33 -11.27
C LYS A 99 12.70 -4.27 -12.46
N LEU A 100 11.97 -4.00 -13.54
CA LEU A 100 12.06 -4.78 -14.76
C LEU A 100 13.32 -4.44 -15.56
N VAL A 101 13.89 -5.43 -16.25
CA VAL A 101 15.17 -5.31 -16.95
C VAL A 101 15.06 -5.61 -18.45
N GLY A 102 15.98 -5.04 -19.23
CA GLY A 102 16.09 -5.25 -20.68
C GLY A 102 14.94 -4.64 -21.50
N GLU A 103 15.05 -4.75 -22.83
CA GLU A 103 14.10 -4.14 -23.77
C GLU A 103 12.67 -4.69 -23.63
N LYS A 104 12.55 -5.98 -23.28
CA LYS A 104 11.27 -6.66 -23.08
C LYS A 104 10.64 -6.38 -21.71
N ARG A 105 11.29 -5.56 -20.86
CA ARG A 105 10.89 -5.30 -19.48
C ARG A 105 10.56 -6.60 -18.74
N ALA A 106 11.54 -7.49 -18.67
CA ALA A 106 11.40 -8.78 -18.03
C ALA A 106 11.60 -8.68 -16.50
N CYS A 107 10.95 -9.56 -15.75
CA CYS A 107 11.27 -9.80 -14.33
C CYS A 107 12.75 -10.23 -14.20
N PRO A 108 13.53 -9.68 -13.24
CA PRO A 108 14.95 -10.01 -13.12
C PRO A 108 15.20 -11.49 -12.77
N PHE A 109 14.19 -12.20 -12.27
CA PHE A 109 14.30 -13.61 -11.88
C PHE A 109 13.86 -14.59 -12.97
N VAL A 110 13.39 -14.11 -14.13
CA VAL A 110 12.91 -15.00 -15.19
C VAL A 110 14.04 -15.40 -16.14
N THR A 111 14.09 -16.69 -16.47
CA THR A 111 14.97 -17.27 -17.48
C THR A 111 14.14 -18.10 -18.46
N PRO A 112 14.69 -18.52 -19.62
CA PRO A 112 14.00 -19.47 -20.50
C PRO A 112 13.59 -20.79 -19.81
N ALA A 113 14.30 -21.19 -18.75
CA ALA A 113 13.98 -22.39 -17.96
C ALA A 113 12.89 -22.14 -16.89
N GLY A 114 12.50 -20.89 -16.65
CA GLY A 114 11.53 -20.50 -15.63
C GLY A 114 12.05 -19.46 -14.64
N CYS A 115 11.30 -19.24 -13.57
CA CYS A 115 11.65 -18.30 -12.52
C CYS A 115 12.64 -18.92 -11.52
N THR A 116 13.78 -18.27 -11.28
CA THR A 116 14.83 -18.76 -10.37
C THR A 116 14.41 -18.76 -8.90
N VAL A 117 13.43 -17.93 -8.55
CA VAL A 117 12.82 -17.83 -7.22
C VAL A 117 11.40 -18.41 -7.20
N TYR A 118 11.05 -19.34 -8.11
CA TYR A 118 9.65 -19.78 -8.27
C TYR A 118 8.99 -20.20 -6.95
N THR A 119 9.65 -21.01 -6.12
CA THR A 119 9.14 -21.47 -4.81
C THR A 119 8.91 -20.35 -3.80
N ASP A 120 9.50 -19.18 -4.03
CA ASP A 120 9.57 -18.01 -3.15
C ASP A 120 9.09 -16.73 -3.86
N ARG A 121 8.43 -16.89 -5.01
CA ARG A 121 7.93 -15.77 -5.83
C ARG A 121 6.96 -14.89 -5.04
N PRO A 122 6.84 -13.59 -5.37
CA PRO A 122 5.97 -12.67 -4.65
C PRO A 122 4.49 -13.07 -4.62
N SER A 123 3.78 -12.57 -3.63
CA SER A 123 2.35 -12.80 -3.39
C SER A 123 1.50 -12.54 -4.63
N ALA A 124 1.72 -11.41 -5.32
CA ALA A 124 1.00 -11.08 -6.56
C ALA A 124 1.18 -12.14 -7.67
N CYS A 125 2.38 -12.73 -7.80
CA CYS A 125 2.65 -13.79 -8.76
C CYS A 125 2.02 -15.14 -8.37
N ARG A 126 1.74 -15.38 -7.09
CA ARG A 126 1.05 -16.59 -6.58
C ARG A 126 -0.45 -16.51 -6.72
N TYR A 127 -0.97 -15.29 -6.60
CA TYR A 127 -2.37 -15.02 -6.81
C TYR A 127 -2.79 -15.42 -8.22
N TYR A 128 -2.03 -15.03 -9.24
CA TYR A 128 -2.40 -15.34 -10.62
C TYR A 128 -2.71 -16.84 -10.86
N PRO A 129 -3.86 -17.20 -11.45
CA PRO A 129 -4.78 -16.32 -12.19
C PRO A 129 -5.94 -15.77 -11.34
N ILE A 130 -5.95 -15.99 -10.03
CA ILE A 130 -6.98 -15.44 -9.14
C ILE A 130 -6.54 -14.07 -8.61
N GLY A 131 -7.51 -13.21 -8.34
CA GLY A 131 -7.34 -12.02 -7.51
C GLY A 131 -8.29 -12.07 -6.32
N MET A 132 -8.01 -11.25 -5.31
CA MET A 132 -8.88 -11.06 -4.14
C MET A 132 -9.22 -9.59 -3.98
N ALA A 133 -10.44 -9.32 -3.53
CA ALA A 133 -10.86 -8.02 -3.07
C ALA A 133 -11.69 -8.16 -1.80
N ASP A 134 -11.55 -7.18 -0.92
CA ASP A 134 -12.41 -7.03 0.26
C ASP A 134 -13.61 -6.18 -0.13
N PHE A 135 -14.82 -6.70 0.12
CA PHE A 135 -16.05 -5.93 0.01
C PHE A 135 -16.54 -5.53 1.41
N HIS A 136 -16.74 -4.24 1.62
CA HIS A 136 -17.45 -3.71 2.78
C HIS A 136 -18.83 -3.26 2.30
N GLU A 137 -19.85 -4.06 2.59
CA GLU A 137 -21.23 -3.68 2.31
C GLU A 137 -21.73 -2.77 3.43
N GLY A 138 -21.77 -1.46 3.17
CA GLY A 138 -22.28 -0.46 4.12
C GLY A 138 -21.26 0.01 5.15
N GLY A 139 -21.09 1.33 5.27
CA GLY A 139 -20.10 2.00 6.14
C GLY A 139 -20.49 1.99 7.63
N THR A 140 -20.79 0.83 8.20
CA THR A 140 -20.96 0.64 9.64
C THR A 140 -19.83 -0.22 10.18
N ASP A 141 -19.31 0.12 11.36
CA ASP A 141 -18.17 -0.54 12.01
C ASP A 141 -18.38 -2.05 12.31
N ASP A 142 -19.61 -2.56 12.17
CA ASP A 142 -19.98 -3.97 12.35
C ASP A 142 -20.18 -4.75 11.03
N ALA A 143 -19.91 -4.16 9.86
CA ALA A 143 -20.05 -4.86 8.59
C ALA A 143 -18.99 -5.98 8.49
N LYS A 144 -19.45 -7.23 8.36
CA LYS A 144 -18.56 -8.38 8.15
C LYS A 144 -17.76 -8.16 6.87
N GLU A 145 -16.42 -8.12 6.99
CA GLU A 145 -15.50 -8.14 5.85
C GLU A 145 -15.80 -9.37 4.99
N GLU A 146 -16.43 -9.19 3.82
CA GLU A 146 -16.66 -10.29 2.90
C GLU A 146 -15.56 -10.28 1.83
N LYS A 147 -14.63 -11.23 1.97
CA LYS A 147 -13.61 -11.50 0.95
C LYS A 147 -14.27 -12.18 -0.24
N PHE A 148 -14.03 -11.66 -1.43
CA PHE A 148 -14.38 -12.34 -2.67
C PHE A 148 -13.18 -12.45 -3.60
N PHE A 149 -13.28 -13.41 -4.50
CA PHE A 149 -12.26 -13.70 -5.47
C PHE A 149 -12.78 -13.45 -6.88
N PHE A 150 -11.86 -13.25 -7.81
CA PHE A 150 -12.15 -13.12 -9.22
C PHE A 150 -11.04 -13.80 -10.03
N ILE A 151 -11.35 -14.19 -11.27
CA ILE A 151 -10.36 -14.79 -12.17
C ILE A 151 -9.91 -13.76 -13.19
N VAL A 152 -8.61 -13.71 -13.44
CA VAL A 152 -7.97 -12.97 -14.53
C VAL A 152 -7.66 -13.95 -15.68
N LYS A 153 -8.22 -13.70 -16.86
CA LYS A 153 -8.01 -14.49 -18.09
C LYS A 153 -7.41 -13.64 -19.20
N GLU A 154 -6.09 -13.52 -19.21
CA GLU A 154 -5.40 -12.81 -20.27
C GLU A 154 -5.32 -13.68 -21.54
N PRO A 155 -5.49 -13.11 -22.76
CA PRO A 155 -5.48 -13.89 -23.99
C PRO A 155 -4.21 -14.73 -24.22
N HIS A 156 -3.08 -14.23 -23.72
CA HIS A 156 -1.79 -14.92 -23.85
C HIS A 156 -1.65 -16.11 -22.90
N CYS A 157 -2.44 -16.18 -21.82
CA CYS A 157 -2.29 -17.21 -20.80
C CYS A 157 -3.03 -18.48 -21.18
N LYS A 158 -2.26 -19.52 -21.49
CA LYS A 158 -2.75 -20.85 -21.88
C LYS A 158 -2.92 -21.81 -20.71
N GLY A 159 -2.58 -21.39 -19.49
CA GLY A 159 -2.80 -22.21 -18.29
C GLY A 159 -4.28 -22.50 -18.02
N HIS A 160 -5.20 -21.65 -18.48
CA HIS A 160 -6.65 -21.88 -18.39
C HIS A 160 -7.16 -23.01 -19.30
N GLU A 161 -6.35 -23.45 -20.27
CA GLU A 161 -6.68 -24.54 -21.19
C GLU A 161 -6.21 -25.91 -20.67
N GLU A 162 -5.34 -25.93 -19.65
CA GLU A 162 -4.85 -27.16 -19.02
C GLU A 162 -5.97 -27.91 -18.27
N PRO A 163 -5.91 -29.25 -18.19
CA PRO A 163 -7.02 -30.07 -17.69
C PRO A 163 -7.19 -30.05 -16.16
N LYS A 164 -6.20 -29.52 -15.43
CA LYS A 164 -6.19 -29.55 -13.96
C LYS A 164 -7.28 -28.65 -13.38
N LYS A 165 -8.00 -29.21 -12.41
CA LYS A 165 -9.10 -28.55 -11.73
C LYS A 165 -8.79 -28.36 -10.27
N TRP A 166 -9.21 -27.22 -9.76
CA TRP A 166 -9.07 -26.78 -8.39
C TRP A 166 -10.38 -26.18 -7.90
N THR A 167 -10.50 -26.03 -6.61
CA THR A 167 -11.23 -24.95 -5.97
C THR A 167 -10.29 -23.77 -5.71
N ILE A 168 -10.83 -22.57 -5.51
CA ILE A 168 -10.01 -21.41 -5.14
C ILE A 168 -9.24 -21.66 -3.83
N GLY A 169 -9.86 -22.32 -2.86
CA GLY A 169 -9.21 -22.70 -1.61
C GLY A 169 -8.01 -23.63 -1.82
N GLU A 170 -8.18 -24.68 -2.63
CA GLU A 170 -7.08 -25.62 -2.97
C GLU A 170 -5.94 -24.90 -3.70
N TRP A 171 -6.26 -24.04 -4.68
CA TRP A 171 -5.25 -23.25 -5.38
C TRP A 171 -4.46 -22.36 -4.41
N ARG A 172 -5.15 -21.67 -3.50
CA ARG A 172 -4.48 -20.78 -2.54
C ARG A 172 -3.51 -21.53 -1.62
N ALA A 173 -3.93 -22.69 -1.13
CA ALA A 173 -3.10 -23.55 -0.30
C ALA A 173 -1.89 -24.10 -1.08
N ASP A 174 -2.09 -24.59 -2.31
CA ASP A 174 -1.02 -25.09 -3.18
C ASP A 174 0.01 -23.99 -3.51
N GLN A 175 -0.47 -22.78 -3.79
CA GLN A 175 0.39 -21.64 -4.09
C GLN A 175 0.98 -20.98 -2.83
N GLY A 176 0.56 -21.38 -1.62
CA GLY A 176 1.03 -20.84 -0.34
C GLY A 176 0.75 -19.34 -0.18
N VAL A 177 -0.37 -18.87 -0.72
CA VAL A 177 -0.76 -17.45 -0.65
C VAL A 177 -1.61 -17.14 0.59
N ASP A 178 -2.27 -18.15 1.15
CA ASP A 178 -2.94 -18.10 2.45
C ASP A 178 -1.99 -17.73 3.60
N VAL A 179 -0.81 -18.34 3.66
CA VAL A 179 0.22 -17.99 4.65
C VAL A 179 0.70 -16.55 4.45
N ARG A 180 0.87 -16.13 3.20
CA ARG A 180 1.35 -14.77 2.85
C ARG A 180 0.33 -13.70 3.20
N ASP A 181 -0.94 -13.99 3.03
CA ASP A 181 -2.01 -13.10 3.45
C ASP A 181 -2.01 -12.90 4.96
N GLU A 182 -1.86 -13.98 5.73
CA GLU A 182 -1.84 -13.88 7.19
C GLU A 182 -0.62 -13.08 7.67
N MET A 183 0.56 -13.34 7.08
CA MET A 183 1.79 -12.60 7.38
C MET A 183 1.67 -11.11 7.10
N ASN A 184 0.96 -10.73 6.02
CA ASN A 184 0.82 -9.32 5.60
C ASN A 184 -0.48 -8.66 6.08
N LYS A 185 -1.33 -9.36 6.81
CA LYS A 185 -2.69 -8.91 7.15
C LYS A 185 -2.73 -7.54 7.81
N GLU A 186 -1.93 -7.35 8.85
CA GLU A 186 -1.89 -6.08 9.58
C GLU A 186 -1.29 -4.95 8.73
N TRP A 187 -0.29 -5.25 7.89
CA TRP A 187 0.24 -4.28 6.94
C TRP A 187 -0.81 -3.84 5.90
N LEU A 188 -1.55 -4.78 5.33
CA LEU A 188 -2.63 -4.48 4.38
C LEU A 188 -3.72 -3.63 5.04
N ARG A 189 -4.05 -3.88 6.31
CA ARG A 189 -4.99 -3.04 7.07
C ARG A 189 -4.50 -1.60 7.20
N LEU A 190 -3.21 -1.37 7.41
CA LEU A 190 -2.64 -0.01 7.43
C LEU A 190 -2.82 0.69 6.08
N VAL A 191 -2.54 -0.01 4.99
CA VAL A 191 -2.68 0.53 3.62
C VAL A 191 -4.15 0.82 3.29
N MET A 192 -5.06 -0.09 3.65
CA MET A 192 -6.50 0.10 3.42
C MET A 192 -7.09 1.22 4.29
N ARG A 193 -6.69 1.31 5.57
CA ARG A 193 -7.07 2.42 6.45
C ARG A 193 -6.56 3.76 5.90
N ARG A 194 -5.35 3.79 5.31
CA ARG A 194 -4.89 5.01 4.65
C ARG A 194 -5.76 5.40 3.46
N LYS A 195 -6.12 4.42 2.65
CA LYS A 195 -6.95 4.59 1.46
C LYS A 195 -8.36 5.10 1.81
N SER A 196 -8.92 4.72 2.97
CA SER A 196 -10.25 5.17 3.40
C SER A 196 -10.30 6.64 3.83
N PHE A 197 -9.20 7.25 4.27
CA PHE A 197 -9.13 8.69 4.60
C PHE A 197 -9.21 9.61 3.37
N GLY A 198 -9.29 9.06 2.16
CA GLY A 198 -9.40 9.81 0.92
C GLY A 198 -8.11 10.54 0.52
N HIS A 199 -8.19 11.25 -0.61
CA HIS A 199 -7.05 11.91 -1.26
C HIS A 199 -6.65 13.25 -0.60
N GLN A 200 -7.45 13.77 0.33
CA GLN A 200 -7.21 15.06 0.99
C GLN A 200 -6.30 14.95 2.21
N ALA A 201 -6.37 13.83 2.94
CA ALA A 201 -5.36 13.52 3.94
C ALA A 201 -4.03 13.23 3.24
N THR A 202 -2.90 13.64 3.80
CA THR A 202 -1.56 13.26 3.35
C THR A 202 -0.67 12.95 4.56
N LEU A 203 0.21 11.97 4.40
CA LEU A 203 1.25 11.68 5.37
C LEU A 203 2.34 12.75 5.27
N SER A 204 2.88 13.15 6.43
CA SER A 204 4.09 13.99 6.47
C SER A 204 5.28 13.23 5.86
N GLU A 205 6.29 13.96 5.39
CA GLU A 205 7.50 13.33 4.84
C GLU A 205 8.22 12.44 5.86
N ALA A 206 8.18 12.80 7.15
CA ALA A 206 8.69 11.96 8.23
C ALA A 206 7.91 10.65 8.35
N ALA A 207 6.57 10.71 8.28
CA ALA A 207 5.70 9.55 8.32
C ALA A 207 5.91 8.63 7.10
N LYS A 208 6.10 9.19 5.90
CA LYS A 208 6.41 8.42 4.69
C LYS A 208 7.75 7.70 4.80
N ARG A 209 8.81 8.37 5.27
CA ARG A 209 10.13 7.77 5.49
C ARG A 209 10.06 6.63 6.50
N MET A 210 9.32 6.83 7.58
CA MET A 210 9.10 5.83 8.62
C MET A 210 8.33 4.61 8.10
N PHE A 211 7.24 4.84 7.35
CA PHE A 211 6.48 3.77 6.70
C PHE A 211 7.34 2.96 5.75
N PHE A 212 8.14 3.64 4.91
CA PHE A 212 9.05 2.98 3.97
C PHE A 212 10.04 2.09 4.72
N MET A 213 10.82 2.65 5.65
CA MET A 213 11.81 1.90 6.43
C MET A 213 11.20 0.67 7.11
N ALA A 214 10.11 0.85 7.87
CA ALA A 214 9.50 -0.24 8.62
C ALA A 214 8.76 -1.27 7.73
N SER A 215 8.44 -0.95 6.47
CA SER A 215 7.75 -1.87 5.55
C SER A 215 8.66 -2.52 4.52
N THR A 216 9.83 -1.93 4.20
CA THR A 216 10.69 -2.40 3.11
C THR A 216 12.12 -2.72 3.53
N ASP A 217 12.60 -2.17 4.64
CA ASP A 217 13.98 -2.34 5.09
C ASP A 217 14.02 -2.66 6.60
N LEU A 218 13.71 -3.93 6.92
CA LEU A 218 13.70 -4.39 8.30
C LEU A 218 15.10 -4.39 8.93
N HIS A 219 16.17 -4.49 8.13
CA HIS A 219 17.53 -4.35 8.64
C HIS A 219 17.76 -2.94 9.21
N THR A 220 17.41 -1.90 8.44
CA THR A 220 17.49 -0.51 8.94
C THR A 220 16.50 -0.25 10.07
N PHE A 221 15.30 -0.84 10.02
CA PHE A 221 14.33 -0.73 11.12
C PHE A 221 14.84 -1.35 12.43
N ARG A 222 15.50 -2.52 12.37
CA ARG A 222 16.17 -3.18 13.50
C ARG A 222 17.19 -2.23 14.14
N ARG A 223 18.07 -1.66 13.32
CA ARG A 223 19.06 -0.67 13.79
C ARG A 223 18.40 0.57 14.37
N PHE A 224 17.32 1.06 13.78
CA PHE A 224 16.55 2.16 14.34
C PHE A 224 16.02 1.84 15.75
N ILE A 225 15.59 0.62 16.02
CA ILE A 225 15.14 0.22 17.36
C ILE A 225 16.32 0.19 18.35
N PHE A 226 17.42 -0.48 18.01
CA PHE A 226 18.50 -0.79 18.97
C PHE A 226 19.65 0.22 19.02
N GLU A 227 19.84 1.03 17.99
CA GLU A 227 20.97 1.96 17.85
C GLU A 227 20.54 3.44 17.90
N SER A 228 19.25 3.73 18.11
CA SER A 228 18.72 5.09 18.22
C SER A 228 18.03 5.35 19.57
N SER A 229 17.46 6.54 19.74
CA SER A 229 16.66 6.92 20.92
C SER A 229 15.27 6.27 20.99
N PHE A 230 14.99 5.27 20.15
CA PHE A 230 13.73 4.55 20.14
C PHE A 230 13.40 3.95 21.52
N LEU A 231 14.34 3.20 22.12
CA LEU A 231 14.15 2.58 23.44
C LEU A 231 14.20 3.57 24.60
N ASP A 232 14.65 4.81 24.36
CA ASP A 232 14.48 5.91 25.32
C ASP A 232 13.06 6.46 25.31
N THR A 233 12.34 6.30 24.19
CA THR A 233 11.02 6.88 23.95
C THR A 233 9.90 5.89 24.22
N TYR A 234 10.05 4.65 23.76
CA TYR A 234 9.01 3.63 23.85
C TYR A 234 9.32 2.61 24.94
N GLU A 235 8.27 2.14 25.61
CA GLU A 235 8.32 0.99 26.50
C GLU A 235 8.11 -0.28 25.68
N VAL A 236 9.10 -1.17 25.72
CA VAL A 236 9.06 -2.49 25.10
C VAL A 236 9.59 -3.48 26.12
N ASP A 237 8.87 -4.55 26.36
CA ASP A 237 9.27 -5.58 27.32
C ASP A 237 10.48 -6.39 26.81
N GLU A 238 11.25 -6.96 27.75
CA GLU A 238 12.48 -7.68 27.45
C GLU A 238 12.25 -8.88 26.52
N GLN A 239 11.14 -9.61 26.69
CA GLN A 239 10.81 -10.76 25.85
C GLN A 239 10.57 -10.34 24.39
N THR A 240 9.86 -9.23 24.17
CA THR A 240 9.69 -8.65 22.83
C THR A 240 11.03 -8.22 22.26
N LEU A 241 11.89 -7.56 23.05
CA LEU A 241 13.22 -7.12 22.59
C LEU A 241 14.11 -8.28 22.15
N GLU A 242 14.14 -9.37 22.91
CA GLU A 242 14.90 -10.58 22.54
C GLU A 242 14.42 -11.15 21.22
N LYS A 243 13.10 -11.29 21.04
CA LYS A 243 12.51 -11.82 19.80
C LYS A 243 12.81 -10.94 18.59
N ILE A 244 12.48 -9.66 18.69
CA ILE A 244 12.64 -8.74 17.55
C ILE A 244 14.10 -8.43 17.27
N LYS A 245 15.06 -8.91 18.07
CA LYS A 245 16.51 -8.78 17.82
C LYS A 245 17.06 -9.86 16.90
N GLU A 246 16.49 -11.07 16.93
CA GLU A 246 17.02 -12.24 16.19
C GLU A 246 16.01 -12.83 15.17
N ASP A 247 14.72 -12.50 15.29
CA ASP A 247 13.68 -13.03 14.40
C ASP A 247 13.10 -11.91 13.51
N ASP A 248 13.31 -12.03 12.20
CA ASP A 248 12.81 -11.08 11.20
C ASP A 248 11.28 -11.07 11.07
N ILE A 249 10.61 -12.19 11.33
CA ILE A 249 9.14 -12.28 11.28
C ILE A 249 8.54 -11.56 12.49
N GLU A 250 9.11 -11.78 13.68
CA GLU A 250 8.71 -11.04 14.88
C GLU A 250 9.00 -9.54 14.73
N LEU A 251 10.15 -9.17 14.15
CA LEU A 251 10.45 -7.77 13.85
C LEU A 251 9.47 -7.16 12.85
N MET A 252 9.07 -7.91 11.82
CA MET A 252 8.09 -7.48 10.82
C MET A 252 6.73 -7.18 11.47
N HIS A 253 6.23 -8.09 12.30
CA HIS A 253 4.97 -7.88 13.00
C HIS A 253 5.05 -6.71 13.99
N PHE A 254 6.18 -6.57 14.68
CA PHE A 254 6.45 -5.40 15.52
C PHE A 254 6.43 -4.10 14.72
N SER A 255 6.98 -4.11 13.50
CA SER A 255 6.97 -2.94 12.60
C SER A 255 5.54 -2.50 12.26
N PHE A 256 4.63 -3.44 12.01
CA PHE A 256 3.23 -3.12 11.72
C PHE A 256 2.53 -2.51 12.93
N LYS A 257 2.80 -3.05 14.13
CA LYS A 257 2.29 -2.50 15.39
C LYS A 257 2.80 -1.07 15.63
N TYR A 258 4.09 -0.85 15.38
CA TYR A 258 4.71 0.47 15.46
C TYR A 258 4.11 1.48 14.49
N LEU A 259 3.90 1.07 13.24
CA LEU A 259 3.27 1.91 12.22
C LEU A 259 1.80 2.19 12.54
N ALA A 260 1.05 1.21 13.05
CA ALA A 260 -0.33 1.39 13.48
C ALA A 260 -0.44 2.48 14.57
N ASN A 261 0.43 2.42 15.58
CA ASN A 261 0.47 3.41 16.65
C ASN A 261 0.92 4.79 16.13
N THR A 262 2.04 4.84 15.43
CA THR A 262 2.67 6.13 15.07
C THR A 262 1.92 6.87 13.98
N LEU A 263 1.34 6.17 13.01
CA LEU A 263 0.67 6.79 11.86
C LEU A 263 -0.83 6.99 12.08
N PHE A 264 -1.47 6.14 12.89
CA PHE A 264 -2.92 6.12 13.02
C PHE A 264 -3.43 6.17 14.46
N GLY A 265 -2.54 6.36 15.44
CA GLY A 265 -2.90 6.45 16.85
C GLY A 265 -3.52 5.17 17.41
N ALA A 266 -3.25 4.01 16.78
CA ALA A 266 -3.75 2.74 17.30
C ALA A 266 -3.12 2.43 18.67
N GLU A 267 -3.88 1.81 19.55
CA GLU A 267 -3.35 1.30 20.81
C GLU A 267 -2.31 0.19 20.56
N GLY A 268 -1.40 -0.02 21.52
CA GLY A 268 -0.44 -1.12 21.49
C GLY A 268 1.00 -0.73 21.78
N MET A 269 1.34 0.55 21.74
CA MET A 269 2.65 1.03 22.17
C MET A 269 2.51 2.11 23.24
N THR A 270 3.36 2.01 24.26
CA THR A 270 3.42 2.98 25.36
C THR A 270 4.65 3.84 25.20
N ILE A 271 4.47 5.16 25.27
CA ILE A 271 5.56 6.13 25.32
C ILE A 271 5.90 6.36 26.79
N LYS A 272 7.20 6.34 27.14
CA LYS A 272 7.66 6.62 28.50
C LYS A 272 7.20 8.00 28.94
N GLN A 273 6.64 8.09 30.15
CA GLN A 273 6.00 9.29 30.69
C GLN A 273 6.92 10.52 30.64
N ASP A 274 8.20 10.37 31.00
CA ASP A 274 9.15 11.48 31.03
C ASP A 274 9.40 12.06 29.63
N LYS A 275 9.46 11.21 28.59
CA LYS A 275 9.60 11.66 27.20
C LYS A 275 8.32 12.24 26.62
N LEU A 276 7.16 11.73 27.06
CA LEU A 276 5.88 12.31 26.71
C LEU A 276 5.77 13.75 27.26
N GLN A 277 6.14 13.95 28.53
CA GLN A 277 6.17 15.28 29.15
C GLN A 277 7.14 16.22 28.44
N SER A 278 8.37 15.79 28.17
CA SER A 278 9.36 16.63 27.46
C SER A 278 8.89 17.02 26.05
N LYS A 279 8.23 16.12 25.32
CA LYS A 279 7.66 16.45 24.00
C LYS A 279 6.47 17.39 24.09
N ILE A 280 5.60 17.23 25.09
CA ILE A 280 4.48 18.16 25.31
C ILE A 280 5.02 19.56 25.58
N GLU A 281 6.07 19.69 26.39
CA GLU A 281 6.74 20.97 26.65
C GLU A 281 7.36 21.56 25.39
N GLU A 282 8.07 20.77 24.58
CA GLU A 282 8.66 21.21 23.31
C GLU A 282 7.58 21.68 22.31
N ILE A 283 6.47 20.95 22.19
CA ILE A 283 5.35 21.32 21.32
C ILE A 283 4.70 22.63 21.80
N LYS A 284 4.46 22.77 23.11
CA LYS A 284 3.93 24.01 23.69
C LYS A 284 4.84 25.19 23.43
N ALA A 285 6.15 25.03 23.65
CA ALA A 285 7.14 26.07 23.38
C ALA A 285 7.18 26.48 21.90
N ARG A 286 7.07 25.51 20.98
CA ARG A 286 7.00 25.79 19.53
C ARG A 286 5.71 26.50 19.14
N GLN A 287 4.56 26.12 19.72
CA GLN A 287 3.28 26.77 19.47
C GLN A 287 3.27 28.20 20.02
N GLU A 288 3.78 28.41 21.23
CA GLU A 288 3.93 29.73 21.85
C GLU A 288 4.83 30.64 21.00
N LYS A 289 5.96 30.12 20.53
CA LYS A 289 6.85 30.85 19.61
C LYS A 289 6.14 31.21 18.30
N SER A 290 5.40 30.27 17.70
CA SER A 290 4.67 30.52 16.46
C SER A 290 3.54 31.55 16.63
N LEU A 291 2.87 31.56 17.78
CA LEU A 291 1.84 32.55 18.13
C LEU A 291 2.45 33.94 18.28
N LEU A 292 3.59 34.05 18.98
CA LEU A 292 4.34 35.29 19.13
C LEU A 292 4.82 35.86 17.79
N GLU A 293 5.28 35.00 16.88
CA GLU A 293 5.69 35.41 15.53
C GLU A 293 4.50 35.94 14.72
N ALA A 294 3.35 35.26 14.76
CA ALA A 294 2.13 35.70 14.09
C ALA A 294 1.57 37.01 14.65
N GLU A 295 1.65 37.22 15.97
CA GLU A 295 1.22 38.46 16.61
C GLU A 295 2.10 39.65 16.19
N LYS A 296 3.42 39.44 16.11
CA LYS A 296 4.33 40.47 15.57
C LYS A 296 4.02 40.83 14.13
N GLU A 297 3.84 39.82 13.27
CA GLU A 297 3.50 40.03 11.86
C GLU A 297 2.17 40.79 11.70
N TYR A 298 1.17 40.47 12.53
CA TYR A 298 -0.10 41.19 12.55
C TYR A 298 0.06 42.67 12.95
N GLU A 299 0.83 42.98 14.00
CA GLU A 299 1.05 44.36 14.43
C GLU A 299 1.87 45.16 13.40
N GLU A 300 2.83 44.52 12.71
CA GLU A 300 3.55 45.15 11.59
C GLU A 300 2.63 45.51 10.43
N LEU A 301 1.77 44.58 10.00
CA LEU A 301 0.78 44.80 8.94
C LEU A 301 -0.23 45.90 9.32
N LYS A 302 -0.66 45.92 10.58
CA LYS A 302 -1.57 46.95 11.10
C LYS A 302 -0.91 48.32 11.12
N ALA A 303 0.34 48.42 11.55
CA ALA A 303 1.11 49.67 11.54
C ALA A 303 1.37 50.17 10.11
N GLU A 304 1.59 49.27 9.15
CA GLU A 304 1.70 49.62 7.73
C GLU A 304 0.37 50.10 7.14
N ARG A 305 -0.73 49.42 7.44
CA ARG A 305 -2.09 49.86 7.07
C ARG A 305 -2.38 51.26 7.61
N ASP A 306 -2.07 51.51 8.87
CA ASP A 306 -2.34 52.80 9.52
C ASP A 306 -1.48 53.92 8.91
N ARG A 307 -0.22 53.63 8.54
CA ARG A 307 0.63 54.55 7.78
C ARG A 307 0.05 54.87 6.40
N MET A 308 -0.32 53.86 5.61
CA MET A 308 -0.93 54.06 4.29
C MET A 308 -2.23 54.85 4.36
N ARG A 309 -3.04 54.66 5.42
CA ARG A 309 -4.27 55.41 5.64
C ARG A 309 -3.98 56.88 5.96
N ALA A 310 -3.03 57.15 6.83
CA ALA A 310 -2.62 58.52 7.16
C ALA A 310 -2.05 59.27 5.94
N GLU A 311 -1.29 58.59 5.09
CA GLU A 311 -0.78 59.16 3.83
C GLU A 311 -1.91 59.52 2.86
N ARG A 312 -2.94 58.67 2.73
CA ARG A 312 -4.13 58.97 1.93
C ARG A 312 -4.93 60.15 2.48
N GLU A 313 -5.17 60.19 3.79
CA GLU A 313 -5.90 61.28 4.45
C GLU A 313 -5.13 62.63 4.37
N ALA A 314 -3.80 62.59 4.30
CA ALA A 314 -2.97 63.77 4.06
C ALA A 314 -2.99 64.23 2.60
N ALA A 315 -3.07 63.31 1.65
CA ALA A 315 -3.18 63.61 0.22
C ALA A 315 -4.55 64.19 -0.16
N ASP A 316 -5.63 63.76 0.51
CA ASP A 316 -6.99 64.27 0.28
C ASP A 316 -7.26 65.66 0.90
N ASN A 317 -6.37 66.14 1.79
CA ASN A 317 -6.47 67.44 2.47
C ASN A 317 -5.56 68.55 1.85
N GLN A 318 -4.90 68.28 0.72
CA GLN A 318 -4.13 69.24 -0.09
C GLN A 318 -4.90 69.63 -1.35
#